data_AF-A0A1I7F050-F1
#
_entry.id   AF-A0A1I7F050-F1
#
_cell.length_a   1.000
_cell.length_b   1.000
_cell.length_c   1.000
_cell.angle_alpha   90.00
_cell.angle_beta   90.00
_cell.angle_gamma   90.00
#
_symmetry.space_group_name_H-M   'P 1'
#
loop_
_entity.id
_entity.type
_entity.pdbx_description
1 polymer ?
#
loop_
_entity_poly.entity_id
_entity_poly.type
_entity_poly.pdbx_seq_one_letter_code
_entity_poly.pdbx_strand_id
1 'polypeptide(L)' 'MAPAPIPDPEPTPELSEEKINEARDAWCRAYEHVWADLSKGAYDKAAIQKAADEHWQRSPKSSPVMVATMDYTKPN' A
#
# COMPACT_ATOMS: atom_id res chain seq x y z
N MET A 1 -20.50 -39.27 29.02
CA MET A 1 -19.34 -38.39 28.75
C MET A 1 -19.81 -37.37 27.73
N ALA A 2 -19.95 -36.10 28.12
CA ALA A 2 -20.39 -35.04 27.20
C ALA A 2 -19.29 -34.76 26.15
N PRO A 3 -19.65 -34.40 24.91
CA PRO A 3 -18.65 -34.08 23.89
C PRO A 3 -17.82 -32.87 24.33
N ALA A 4 -16.50 -32.96 24.10
CA ALA A 4 -15.57 -31.89 24.43
C ALA A 4 -15.97 -30.59 23.69
N PRO A 5 -15.85 -29.41 24.34
CA PRO A 5 -16.08 -28.15 23.67
C PRO A 5 -15.10 -28.02 22.49
N ILE A 6 -15.65 -27.71 21.32
CA ILE A 6 -14.89 -27.35 20.12
C ILE A 6 -14.08 -26.09 20.50
N PRO A 7 -12.76 -26.05 20.31
CA PRO A 7 -12.02 -24.81 20.56
C PRO A 7 -12.55 -23.73 19.63
N ASP A 8 -12.98 -22.60 20.20
CA ASP A 8 -13.30 -21.39 19.46
C ASP A 8 -12.15 -21.08 18.48
N PRO A 9 -12.43 -20.67 17.24
CA PRO A 9 -11.38 -20.22 16.34
C PRO A 9 -10.65 -19.06 17.02
N GLU A 10 -9.33 -19.21 17.20
CA GLU A 10 -8.46 -18.12 17.66
C GLU A 10 -8.83 -16.85 16.89
N PRO A 11 -8.97 -15.69 17.57
CA PRO A 11 -9.17 -14.44 16.87
C PRO A 11 -7.95 -14.26 15.97
N THR A 12 -8.14 -14.47 14.66
CA THR A 12 -7.16 -14.06 13.66
C THR A 12 -6.79 -12.64 14.02
N PRO A 13 -5.52 -12.33 14.32
CA PRO A 13 -5.14 -11.01 14.79
C PRO A 13 -5.71 -10.02 13.79
N GLU A 14 -6.73 -9.28 14.22
CA GLU A 14 -7.26 -8.17 13.46
C GLU A 14 -6.04 -7.27 13.26
N LEU A 15 -5.47 -7.30 12.07
CA LEU A 15 -4.56 -6.25 11.62
C LEU A 15 -5.43 -5.01 11.69
N SER A 16 -5.39 -4.34 12.85
CA SER A 16 -6.29 -3.26 13.20
C SER A 16 -6.32 -2.28 12.03
N GLU A 17 -7.48 -1.75 11.68
CA GLU A 17 -7.62 -0.83 10.54
C GLU A 17 -6.56 0.28 10.55
N GLU A 18 -6.12 0.68 11.75
CA GLU A 18 -4.97 1.55 12.00
C GLU A 18 -3.65 1.08 11.33
N LYS A 19 -3.27 -0.20 11.47
CA LYS A 19 -2.08 -0.77 10.81
C LYS A 19 -2.21 -0.80 9.29
N ILE A 20 -3.41 -1.05 8.78
CA ILE A 20 -3.66 -1.04 7.33
C ILE A 20 -3.55 0.39 6.81
N ASN A 21 -4.09 1.35 7.55
CA ASN A 21 -4.00 2.78 7.23
C ASN A 21 -2.56 3.30 7.32
N GLU A 22 -1.79 2.89 8.33
CA GLU A 22 -0.38 3.24 8.47
C GLU A 22 0.45 2.64 7.33
N ALA A 23 0.24 1.37 7.02
CA ALA A 23 0.93 0.71 5.91
C ALA A 23 0.62 1.39 4.56
N ARG A 24 -0.64 1.78 4.34
CA ARG A 24 -1.04 2.58 3.18
C ARG A 24 -0.32 3.92 3.14
N ASP A 25 -0.33 4.67 4.24
CA ASP A 25 0.29 6.01 4.28
C ASP A 25 1.79 5.91 4.01
N ALA A 26 2.48 4.95 4.63
CA ALA A 26 3.88 4.67 4.39
C ALA A 26 4.15 4.29 2.92
N TRP A 27 3.28 3.45 2.34
CA TRP A 27 3.37 3.04 0.95
C TRP A 27 3.18 4.22 -0.02
N CYS A 28 2.16 5.04 0.19
CA CYS A 28 1.89 6.23 -0.62
C CYS A 28 3.00 7.27 -0.52
N ARG A 29 3.56 7.50 0.69
CA ARG A 29 4.71 8.39 0.87
C ARG A 29 5.94 7.88 0.13
N ALA A 30 6.22 6.59 0.18
CA ALA A 30 7.35 6.00 -0.55
C ALA A 30 7.17 6.14 -2.07
N TYR A 31 5.95 5.94 -2.58
CA TYR A 31 5.61 6.15 -3.99
C TYR A 31 5.82 7.62 -4.39
N GLU A 32 5.32 8.56 -3.59
CA GLU A 32 5.48 10.01 -3.82
C GLU A 32 6.96 10.42 -3.82
N HIS A 33 7.76 9.93 -2.87
CA HIS A 33 9.19 10.20 -2.80
C HIS A 33 9.93 9.75 -4.06
N VAL A 34 9.65 8.53 -4.54
CA VAL A 34 10.30 8.01 -5.75
C VAL A 34 9.94 8.84 -6.96
N TRP A 35 8.68 9.26 -7.08
CA TRP A 35 8.27 10.20 -8.12
C TRP A 35 8.96 11.55 -8.02
N ALA A 36 9.13 12.09 -6.81
CA ALA A 36 9.89 13.32 -6.58
C ALA A 36 11.35 13.17 -7.03
N ASP A 37 12.02 12.07 -6.70
CA ASP A 37 13.39 11.78 -7.12
C ASP A 37 13.50 11.65 -8.65
N LEU A 38 12.63 10.83 -9.27
CA LEU A 38 12.66 10.57 -10.72
C LEU A 38 12.35 11.83 -11.55
N SER A 39 11.37 12.62 -11.10
CA SER A 39 10.98 13.87 -11.76
C SER A 39 11.84 15.08 -11.38
N LYS A 40 12.82 14.91 -10.47
CA LYS A 40 13.60 16.01 -9.87
C LYS A 40 12.71 17.09 -9.24
N GLY A 41 11.58 16.67 -8.65
CA GLY A 41 10.58 17.54 -8.04
C GLY A 41 9.55 18.14 -9.00
N ALA A 42 9.62 17.84 -10.30
CA ALA A 42 8.65 18.30 -11.29
C ALA A 42 7.53 17.26 -11.52
N TYR A 43 6.64 17.11 -10.54
CA TYR A 43 5.49 16.19 -10.62
C TYR A 43 4.23 16.82 -10.04
N ASP A 44 3.07 16.35 -10.50
CA ASP A 44 1.78 16.72 -9.90
C ASP A 44 1.54 15.86 -8.66
N LYS A 45 1.68 16.47 -7.48
CA LYS A 45 1.52 15.77 -6.20
C LYS A 45 0.13 15.13 -6.04
N ALA A 46 -0.94 15.80 -6.48
CA ALA A 46 -2.29 15.28 -6.34
C ALA A 46 -2.52 14.05 -7.24
N ALA A 47 -2.01 14.09 -8.47
CA ALA A 47 -2.07 12.97 -9.40
C ALA A 47 -1.27 11.76 -8.88
N ILE A 48 -0.05 11.99 -8.36
CA ILE A 48 0.80 10.93 -7.80
C ILE A 48 0.19 10.33 -6.54
N GLN A 49 -0.39 11.13 -5.65
CA GLN A 49 -1.09 10.61 -4.48
C GLN A 49 -2.31 9.77 -4.85
N LYS A 50 -3.10 10.22 -5.83
CA LYS A 50 -4.25 9.45 -6.32
C LYS A 50 -3.79 8.12 -6.93
N ALA A 51 -2.79 8.14 -7.81
CA ALA A 51 -2.22 6.94 -8.40
C ALA A 51 -1.66 5.99 -7.34
N ALA A 52 -1.01 6.53 -6.31
CA ALA A 52 -0.50 5.74 -5.21
C ALA A 52 -1.62 5.01 -4.45
N ASP A 53 -2.71 5.70 -4.11
CA ASP A 53 -3.85 5.07 -3.42
C ASP A 53 -4.52 4.00 -4.31
N GLU A 54 -4.70 4.28 -5.60
CA GLU A 54 -5.21 3.31 -6.58
C GLU A 54 -4.31 2.06 -6.69
N HIS A 55 -2.98 2.24 -6.71
CA HIS A 55 -2.03 1.13 -6.74
C HIS A 55 -2.01 0.33 -5.43
N TRP A 56 -2.08 1.01 -4.28
CA TRP A 56 -2.19 0.36 -2.99
C TRP A 56 -3.46 -0.49 -2.90
N GLN A 57 -4.62 0.05 -3.30
CA GLN A 57 -5.88 -0.71 -3.30
C GLN A 57 -5.81 -1.93 -4.22
N ARG A 58 -5.18 -1.79 -5.39
CA ARG A 58 -5.04 -2.88 -6.36
C ARG A 58 -4.02 -3.93 -5.94
N SER A 59 -2.93 -3.54 -5.28
CA SER A 59 -1.82 -4.43 -4.92
C SER A 59 -1.04 -3.89 -3.71
N PRO A 60 -1.59 -4.01 -2.50
CA PRO A 60 -0.99 -3.42 -1.28
C PRO A 60 0.31 -4.12 -0.86
N LYS A 61 0.58 -5.30 -1.41
CA LYS A 61 1.81 -6.08 -1.16
C LYS A 61 2.95 -5.75 -2.13
N SER A 62 2.69 -4.94 -3.16
CA SER A 62 3.72 -4.57 -4.14
C SER A 62 4.70 -3.56 -3.56
N SER A 63 5.93 -3.52 -4.08
CA SER A 63 6.90 -2.50 -3.66
C SER A 63 6.52 -1.13 -4.26
N PRO A 64 6.30 -0.08 -3.43
CA PRO A 64 5.93 1.25 -3.94
C PRO A 64 6.99 1.82 -4.87
N VAL A 65 8.26 1.52 -4.60
CA VAL A 65 9.41 1.95 -5.42
C VAL A 65 9.37 1.33 -6.81
N MET A 66 9.13 0.01 -6.89
CA MET A 66 9.04 -0.69 -8.17
C MET A 66 7.86 -0.19 -8.98
N VAL A 67 6.69 -0.01 -8.35
CA VAL A 67 5.49 0.48 -9.03
C VAL A 67 5.71 1.91 -9.54
N ALA A 68 6.23 2.83 -8.71
CA ALA A 68 6.52 4.20 -9.12
C ALA A 68 7.51 4.27 -10.29
N THR A 69 8.59 3.48 -10.22
CA THR A 69 9.61 3.43 -11.28
C THR A 69 9.02 2.88 -12.58
N MET A 70 8.21 1.82 -12.51
CA MET A 70 7.55 1.25 -13.69
C MET A 70 6.55 2.21 -14.31
N ASP A 71 5.77 2.94 -13.50
CA ASP A 71 4.79 3.89 -13.99
C ASP A 71 5.47 5.10 -14.67
N TYR A 72 6.53 5.62 -14.06
CA TYR A 72 7.35 6.70 -14.63
C TYR A 72 8.02 6.31 -15.97
N THR A 73 8.51 5.08 -16.06
CA THR A 73 9.23 4.59 -17.27
C THR A 73 8.31 4.04 -18.35
N LYS A 74 7.01 3.98 -18.08
CA LYS A 74 6.03 3.46 -19.03
C LYS A 74 5.92 4.43 -20.22
N PRO A 75 6.22 4.00 -21.45
CA PRO A 75 6.03 4.86 -22.61
C PRO A 75 4.53 5.13 -22.78
N ASN A 76 4.16 6.41 -22.87
CA ASN A 76 2.81 6.88 -23.17
C ASN A 76 2.46 6.69 -24.64
#